data_AF-A0A1R3XM11-F1
#
_entry.id   AF-A0A1R3XM11-F1
#
_cell.length_a   1.000
_cell.length_b   1.000
_cell.length_c   1.000
_cell.angle_alpha   90.00
_cell.angle_beta   90.00
_cell.angle_gamma   90.00
#
_symmetry.space_group_name_H-M   'P 1'
#
loop_
_entity.id
_entity.type
_entity.pdbx_description
1 polymer ?
#
loop_
_entity_poly.entity_id
_entity_poly.type
_entity_poly.pdbx_seq_one_letter_code
_entity_poly.pdbx_strand_id
1 'polypeptide(L)'
;MLSHYTVGPIPPPLNELLMNTSNKMEEVDVLRVKLEVLRREHRDLDEAIEALHDRGSADMLTIKRLKKQKLALKDRIAQLEDRILPDIIA
;
A
#
# COMPACT_ATOMS: atom_id res chain seq x y z
N MET A 1 5.86 -46.76 42.99
CA MET A 1 6.15 -45.30 42.94
C MET A 1 5.95 -44.85 41.49
N LEU A 2 4.74 -44.38 41.16
CA LEU A 2 4.40 -43.89 39.83
C LEU A 2 4.91 -42.45 39.68
N SER A 3 6.01 -42.26 38.95
CA SER A 3 6.49 -40.91 38.62
C SER A 3 5.60 -40.32 37.54
N HIS A 4 4.68 -39.44 37.96
CA HIS A 4 3.87 -38.62 37.06
C HIS A 4 4.79 -37.67 36.29
N TYR A 5 5.19 -38.04 35.07
CA TYR A 5 5.73 -37.08 34.12
C TYR A 5 4.58 -36.20 33.64
N THR A 6 4.63 -34.94 34.01
CA THR A 6 3.70 -33.89 33.59
C THR A 6 3.85 -33.69 32.09
N VAL A 7 2.75 -33.89 31.35
CA VAL A 7 2.68 -33.56 29.93
C VAL A 7 2.66 -32.03 29.85
N GLY A 8 3.80 -31.42 29.50
CA GLY A 8 3.87 -30.00 29.18
C GLY A 8 3.02 -29.66 27.94
N PRO A 9 2.67 -28.38 27.72
CA PRO A 9 1.83 -27.98 26.59
C PRO A 9 2.48 -28.43 25.27
N ILE A 10 1.70 -29.13 24.45
CA ILE A 10 2.09 -29.60 23.12
C ILE A 10 2.48 -28.35 22.30
N PRO A 11 3.71 -28.25 21.76
CA PRO A 11 4.06 -27.16 20.84
C PRO A 11 3.16 -27.24 19.61
N PRO A 12 2.60 -26.11 19.13
CA PRO A 12 1.72 -26.10 17.97
C PRO A 12 2.44 -26.70 16.75
N PRO A 13 1.75 -27.46 15.89
CA PRO A 13 2.36 -28.06 14.71
C PRO A 13 2.90 -26.97 13.78
N LEU A 14 4.13 -27.16 13.26
CA LEU A 14 4.84 -26.23 12.35
C LEU A 14 4.05 -25.85 11.09
N ASN A 15 2.94 -26.54 10.81
CA ASN A 15 2.06 -26.27 9.67
C ASN A 15 1.28 -24.95 9.80
N GLU A 16 1.10 -24.44 11.01
CA GLU A 16 0.32 -23.21 11.28
C GLU A 16 1.11 -21.92 10.96
N LEU A 17 2.44 -21.99 11.01
CA LEU A 17 3.37 -20.89 10.71
C LEU A 17 3.65 -20.69 9.22
N LEU A 18 3.27 -21.66 8.36
CA LEU A 18 3.46 -21.57 6.91
C LEU A 18 2.19 -21.17 6.16
N MET A 19 1.01 -21.31 6.77
CA MET A 19 -0.27 -20.93 6.15
C MET A 19 -0.59 -19.43 6.26
N ASN A 20 -0.08 -18.73 7.28
CA ASN A 20 -0.24 -17.29 7.43
C ASN A 20 0.77 -16.47 6.59
N THR A 21 1.95 -17.04 6.29
CA THR A 21 2.98 -16.37 5.48
C THR A 21 2.59 -16.29 4.00
N SER A 22 1.95 -17.32 3.45
CA SER A 22 1.53 -17.31 2.04
C SER A 22 0.44 -16.27 1.72
N ASN A 23 -0.45 -15.97 2.66
CA ASN A 23 -1.53 -14.98 2.43
C ASN A 23 -1.01 -13.53 2.56
N LYS A 24 -0.07 -13.30 3.49
CA LYS A 24 0.59 -11.99 3.67
C LYS A 24 1.45 -11.59 2.46
N MET A 25 2.17 -12.55 1.86
CA MET A 25 3.05 -12.24 0.72
C MET A 25 2.26 -11.75 -0.50
N GLU A 26 1.11 -12.37 -0.82
CA GLU A 26 0.25 -11.93 -1.91
C GLU A 26 -0.38 -10.54 -1.65
N GLU A 27 -0.76 -10.25 -0.40
CA GLU A 27 -1.34 -8.95 -0.05
C GLU A 27 -0.31 -7.81 -0.23
N VAL A 28 0.95 -8.04 0.14
CA VAL A 28 2.04 -7.08 -0.06
C VAL A 28 2.30 -6.84 -1.54
N ASP A 29 2.36 -7.88 -2.36
CA ASP A 29 2.58 -7.74 -3.81
C ASP A 29 1.43 -6.96 -4.47
N VAL A 30 0.17 -7.22 -4.09
CA VAL A 30 -0.99 -6.46 -4.57
C VAL A 30 -0.91 -4.99 -4.14
N LEU A 31 -0.48 -4.72 -2.90
CA LEU A 31 -0.31 -3.35 -2.40
C LEU A 31 0.81 -2.61 -3.14
N ARG A 32 1.92 -3.28 -3.48
CA ARG A 32 3.01 -2.72 -4.28
C ARG A 32 2.56 -2.37 -5.70
N VAL A 33 1.82 -3.26 -6.36
CA VAL A 33 1.25 -2.99 -7.69
C VAL A 33 0.29 -1.79 -7.64
N LYS A 34 -0.60 -1.74 -6.64
CA LYS A 34 -1.51 -0.59 -6.44
C LYS A 34 -0.75 0.71 -6.22
N LEU A 35 0.33 0.68 -5.44
CA LEU A 35 1.18 1.83 -5.20
C LEU A 35 1.82 2.33 -6.50
N GLU A 36 2.32 1.43 -7.32
CA GLU A 36 2.92 1.76 -8.61
C GLU A 36 1.91 2.38 -9.58
N VAL A 37 0.70 1.81 -9.66
CA VAL A 37 -0.40 2.37 -10.46
C VAL A 37 -0.77 3.76 -9.97
N LEU A 38 -0.96 3.96 -8.66
CA LEU A 38 -1.29 5.28 -8.11
C LEU A 38 -0.17 6.31 -8.37
N ARG A 39 1.10 5.91 -8.24
CA ARG A 39 2.24 6.78 -8.58
C ARG A 39 2.27 7.15 -10.05
N ARG A 40 1.92 6.22 -10.94
CA ARG A 40 1.82 6.46 -12.38
C ARG A 40 0.67 7.41 -12.69
N GLU A 41 -0.52 7.16 -12.17
CA GLU A 41 -1.67 8.07 -12.30
C GLU A 41 -1.36 9.47 -11.77
N HIS A 42 -0.67 9.57 -10.64
CA HIS A 42 -0.25 10.87 -10.10
C HIS A 42 0.68 11.61 -11.07
N ARG A 43 1.64 10.92 -11.71
CA ARG A 43 2.54 11.50 -12.70
C ARG A 43 1.77 11.96 -13.95
N ASP A 44 0.90 11.11 -14.48
CA ASP A 44 0.07 11.44 -15.64
C ASP A 44 -0.81 12.68 -15.37
N LEU A 45 -1.35 12.78 -14.15
CA LEU A 45 -2.15 13.92 -13.73
C LEU A 45 -1.31 15.19 -13.54
N ASP A 46 -0.05 15.06 -13.16
CA ASP A 46 0.90 16.17 -13.07
C ASP A 46 1.28 16.71 -14.44
N GLU A 47 1.63 15.81 -15.37
CA GLU A 47 1.92 16.14 -16.77
C GLU A 47 0.71 16.80 -17.44
N ALA A 48 -0.51 16.33 -17.16
CA ALA A 48 -1.73 16.96 -17.64
C ALA A 48 -1.92 18.38 -17.09
N ILE A 49 -1.63 18.62 -15.80
CA ILE A 49 -1.68 19.95 -15.20
C ILE A 49 -0.64 20.88 -15.83
N GLU A 50 0.59 20.39 -16.04
CA GLU A 50 1.68 21.16 -16.62
C GLU A 50 1.39 21.52 -18.09
N ALA A 51 0.91 20.56 -18.88
CA ALA A 51 0.47 20.81 -20.25
C ALA A 51 -0.71 21.79 -20.34
N LEU A 52 -1.64 21.75 -19.37
CA LEU A 52 -2.73 22.72 -19.26
C LEU A 52 -2.23 24.11 -18.88
N HIS A 53 -1.26 24.18 -17.98
CA HIS A 53 -0.63 25.42 -17.56
C HIS A 53 0.14 26.08 -18.72
N ASP A 54 0.93 25.30 -19.46
CA ASP A 54 1.69 25.78 -20.63
C ASP A 54 0.81 26.27 -21.77
N ARG A 55 -0.37 25.67 -21.96
CA ARG A 55 -1.34 26.14 -22.97
C ARG A 55 -1.97 27.49 -22.62
N GLY A 56 -1.81 28.00 -21.38
CA GLY A 56 -2.28 29.33 -20.95
C GLY A 56 -3.80 29.56 -20.98
N SER A 57 -4.58 28.61 -21.52
CA SER A 57 -6.03 28.68 -21.69
C SER A 57 -6.78 27.80 -20.68
N ALA A 58 -6.06 27.22 -19.72
CA ALA A 58 -6.66 26.33 -18.75
C ALA A 58 -7.54 27.12 -17.78
N ASP A 59 -8.83 26.78 -17.81
CA ASP A 59 -9.84 27.38 -16.96
C ASP A 59 -9.48 27.20 -15.48
N MET A 60 -9.57 28.25 -14.67
CA MET A 60 -9.13 28.23 -13.26
C MET A 60 -9.87 27.14 -12.45
N LEU A 61 -11.11 26.84 -12.82
CA LEU A 61 -11.89 25.73 -12.24
C LEU A 61 -11.28 24.37 -12.56
N THR A 62 -10.83 24.16 -13.80
CA THR A 62 -10.19 22.91 -14.24
C THR A 62 -8.87 22.69 -13.50
N ILE A 63 -8.02 23.72 -13.42
CA ILE A 63 -6.77 23.66 -12.65
C ILE A 63 -7.04 23.34 -11.18
N LYS A 64 -8.03 23.99 -10.56
CA LYS A 64 -8.39 23.75 -9.15
C LYS A 64 -8.87 22.32 -8.92
N ARG A 65 -9.66 21.76 -9.84
CA ARG A 65 -10.13 20.37 -9.79
C ARG A 65 -8.96 19.39 -9.94
N LEU A 66 -8.05 19.63 -10.88
CA LEU A 66 -6.88 18.77 -11.09
C LEU A 66 -5.93 18.82 -9.89
N LYS A 67 -5.64 19.99 -9.33
CA LYS A 67 -4.85 20.11 -8.09
C LYS A 67 -5.48 19.35 -6.92
N LYS A 68 -6.81 19.38 -6.79
CA LYS A 68 -7.53 18.60 -5.76
C LYS A 68 -7.41 17.10 -6.00
N GLN A 69 -7.49 16.64 -7.26
CA GLN A 69 -7.29 15.23 -7.62
C GLN A 69 -5.84 14.79 -7.36
N LYS A 70 -4.86 15.62 -7.72
CA LYS A 70 -3.44 15.38 -7.42
C LYS A 70 -3.20 15.23 -5.92
N LEU A 71 -3.77 16.12 -5.10
CA LEU A 71 -3.67 16.04 -3.64
C LEU A 71 -4.30 14.75 -3.11
N ALA A 72 -5.50 14.39 -3.57
CA ALA A 72 -6.16 13.16 -3.17
C ALA A 72 -5.37 11.90 -3.56
N LEU A 73 -4.75 11.88 -4.74
CA LEU A 73 -3.86 10.79 -5.16
C LEU A 73 -2.62 10.69 -4.26
N LYS A 74 -1.99 11.83 -3.96
CA LYS A 74 -0.85 11.89 -3.03
C LYS A 74 -1.22 11.37 -1.63
N ASP A 75 -2.36 11.78 -1.10
CA ASP A 75 -2.85 11.32 0.21
C ASP A 75 -3.11 9.81 0.19
N ARG A 76 -3.65 9.28 -0.91
CA ARG A 76 -3.87 7.83 -1.09
C ARG A 76 -2.57 7.05 -1.20
N ILE A 77 -1.58 7.59 -1.91
CA ILE A 77 -0.22 7.05 -1.98
C ILE A 77 0.37 7.00 -0.58
N ALA A 78 0.33 8.11 0.17
CA ALA A 78 0.85 8.17 1.53
C ALA A 78 0.16 7.16 2.46
N GLN A 79 -1.17 7.02 2.39
CA GLN A 79 -1.88 6.00 3.17
C GLN A 79 -1.52 4.57 2.76
N LEU A 80 -1.29 4.30 1.47
CA LEU A 80 -0.87 2.98 1.01
C LEU A 80 0.58 2.70 1.45
N GLU A 81 1.46 3.70 1.31
CA GLU A 81 2.84 3.64 1.77
C GLU A 81 2.88 3.38 3.27
N ASP A 82 2.13 4.12 4.09
CA ASP A 82 2.03 3.91 5.55
C ASP A 82 1.49 2.53 5.94
N ARG A 83 0.75 1.84 5.07
CA ARG A 83 0.30 0.46 5.32
C ARG A 83 1.33 -0.59 4.90
N ILE A 84 2.18 -0.26 3.93
CA ILE A 84 3.26 -1.15 3.45
C ILE A 84 4.54 -0.96 4.28
N LEU A 85 4.88 0.27 4.66
CA LEU A 85 6.08 0.64 5.41
C LEU A 85 6.25 -0.07 6.76
N PRO A 86 5.20 -0.32 7.59
CA PRO A 86 5.38 -1.01 8.87
C PRO A 86 5.89 -2.45 8.73
N ASP A 87 5.66 -3.12 7.59
CA ASP A 87 6.14 -4.50 7.34
C ASP A 87 7.56 -4.56 6.72
N ILE A 88 8.13 -3.43 6.23
CA ILE A 88 9.48 -3.43 5.59
C ILE A 88 10.60 -3.08 6.60
N ILE A 89 10.28 -2.46 7.74
CA ILE A 89 11.27 -1.98 8.74
C ILE A 89 11.08 -2.65 10.13
N ALA A 90 10.42 -3.82 10.18
CA ALA A 90 10.23 -4.60 11.40
C ALA A 90 11.08 -5.89 11.41
#